data_AF-A0A6B3FH38-F1
#
_entry.id   AF-A0A6B3FH38-F1
#
_cell.length_a   1.000
_cell.length_b   1.000
_cell.length_c   1.000
_cell.angle_alpha   90.00
_cell.angle_beta   90.00
_cell.angle_gamma   90.00
#
_symmetry.space_group_name_H-M   'P 1'
#
loop_
_entity.id
_entity.type
_entity.pdbx_description
1 polymer ?
#
loop_
_entity_poly.entity_id
_entity_poly.type
_entity_poly.pdbx_seq_one_letter_code
_entity_poly.pdbx_strand_id
1 'polypeptide(L)'
;VAQVVAVDVGYGQLAWSLQSDPRVVVKDRTNVRELSLDLIDGEPVGLVVGDLSFIPLGLVLPALVRCCAPDADLVLMVKPQFEVG
;
A
#
# COMPACT_ATOMS: atom_id res chain seq x y z
N VAL A 1 -0.76 -2.67 19.60
CA VAL A 1 0.50 -2.93 18.86
C VAL A 1 0.27 -2.47 17.43
N ALA A 2 1.22 -1.78 16.80
CA ALA A 2 1.06 -1.36 15.40
C ALA A 2 1.30 -2.54 14.45
N GLN A 3 0.48 -2.65 13.40
CA GLN A 3 0.53 -3.67 12.34
C GLN A 3 0.81 -2.98 11.00
N VAL A 4 1.45 -3.69 10.07
CA VAL A 4 1.73 -3.23 8.70
C VAL A 4 1.09 -4.20 7.71
N VAL A 5 0.35 -3.67 6.74
CA VAL A 5 -0.11 -4.42 5.58
C VAL A 5 0.81 -4.10 4.40
N ALA A 6 1.64 -5.06 4.00
CA ALA A 6 2.60 -4.92 2.91
C ALA A 6 1.97 -5.39 1.61
N VAL A 7 1.67 -4.46 0.71
CA VAL A 7 0.99 -4.71 -0.57
C VAL A 7 1.98 -4.60 -1.72
N ASP A 8 2.09 -5.62 -2.55
CA ASP A 8 2.94 -5.62 -3.74
C ASP A 8 2.28 -6.41 -4.88
N VAL A 9 2.57 -6.03 -6.13
CA VAL A 9 2.12 -6.76 -7.32
C VAL A 9 2.99 -7.99 -7.61
N GLY A 10 4.22 -7.99 -7.11
CA GLY A 10 5.16 -9.10 -7.14
C GLY A 10 4.82 -10.20 -6.14
N TYR A 11 5.69 -11.20 -6.08
CA TYR A 11 5.58 -12.32 -5.16
C TYR A 11 6.92 -12.57 -4.49
N GLY A 12 6.92 -12.76 -3.17
CA GLY A 12 8.10 -13.11 -2.38
C GLY A 12 9.21 -12.05 -2.38
N GLN A 13 8.87 -10.77 -2.62
CA GLN A 13 9.86 -9.69 -2.69
C GLN A 13 10.34 -9.22 -1.31
N LEU A 14 9.50 -9.34 -0.29
CA LEU A 14 9.81 -8.87 1.05
C LEU A 14 10.89 -9.74 1.70
N ALA A 15 11.79 -9.16 2.50
CA ALA A 15 12.80 -9.96 3.21
C ALA A 15 12.14 -10.98 4.17
N TRP A 16 12.73 -12.19 4.29
CA TRP A 16 12.16 -13.29 5.09
C TRP A 16 11.87 -12.90 6.55
N SER A 17 12.74 -12.09 7.15
CA SER A 17 12.58 -11.59 8.52
C SER A 17 11.33 -10.74 8.69
N LEU A 18 10.94 -9.97 7.67
CA LEU A 18 9.72 -9.16 7.69
C LEU A 18 8.49 -10.00 7.35
N GLN A 19 8.59 -10.93 6.38
CA GLN A 19 7.49 -11.86 6.07
C GLN A 19 7.09 -12.73 7.28
N SER A 20 8.06 -13.06 8.14
CA SER A 20 7.84 -13.90 9.32
C SER A 20 7.50 -13.10 10.58
N ASP A 21 7.48 -11.77 10.51
CA ASP A 21 7.13 -10.93 11.66
C ASP A 21 5.60 -10.94 11.86
N PRO A 22 5.09 -11.28 13.06
CA PRO A 22 3.65 -11.38 13.31
C PRO A 22 2.90 -10.04 13.17
N ARG A 23 3.62 -8.91 13.07
CA ARG A 23 3.04 -7.59 12.85
C ARG A 23 2.88 -7.25 11.37
N VAL A 24 3.34 -8.10 10.46
CA VAL A 24 3.31 -7.85 9.02
C VAL A 24 2.33 -8.82 8.36
N VAL A 25 1.34 -8.25 7.68
CA VAL A 25 0.43 -8.99 6.81
C VAL A 25 0.86 -8.74 5.36
N VAL A 26 1.29 -9.80 4.68
CA VAL A 26 1.74 -9.72 3.28
C VAL A 26 0.55 -9.94 2.34
N LYS A 27 0.36 -9.02 1.41
CA LYS A 27 -0.61 -9.06 0.32
C LYS A 27 0.14 -9.01 -1.01
N ASP A 28 0.83 -10.10 -1.33
CA ASP A 28 1.50 -10.28 -2.62
C ASP A 28 0.46 -10.41 -3.75
N ARG A 29 0.92 -10.23 -4.99
CA ARG A 29 0.10 -10.32 -6.21
C ARG A 29 -1.15 -9.45 -6.17
N THR A 30 -1.10 -8.34 -5.44
CA THR A 30 -2.24 -7.46 -5.21
C THR A 30 -1.98 -6.15 -5.91
N ASN A 31 -2.88 -5.78 -6.84
CA ASN A 31 -2.83 -4.47 -7.48
C ASN A 31 -3.35 -3.42 -6.51
N VAL A 32 -2.51 -2.44 -6.16
CA VAL A 32 -2.87 -1.36 -5.23
C VAL A 32 -4.13 -0.59 -5.66
N ARG A 33 -4.44 -0.53 -6.97
CA ARG A 33 -5.66 0.10 -7.52
C ARG A 33 -6.95 -0.60 -7.08
N GLU A 34 -6.85 -1.88 -6.79
CA GLU A 34 -7.96 -2.74 -6.39
C GLU A 34 -8.14 -2.79 -4.87
N LEU A 35 -7.29 -2.08 -4.10
CA LEU A 35 -7.43 -2.02 -2.66
C LEU A 35 -8.81 -1.53 -2.24
N SER A 36 -9.31 -2.25 -1.24
CA SER A 36 -10.53 -2.03 -0.49
C SER A 36 -10.24 -2.34 0.98
N LEU A 37 -11.09 -1.85 1.87
CA LEU A 37 -11.00 -2.18 3.29
C LEU A 37 -11.02 -3.69 3.52
N ASP A 38 -11.90 -4.42 2.82
CA ASP A 38 -12.02 -5.88 2.94
C ASP A 38 -10.70 -6.62 2.61
N LEU A 39 -9.89 -6.08 1.70
CA LEU A 39 -8.59 -6.67 1.35
C LEU A 39 -7.52 -6.45 2.42
N ILE A 40 -7.69 -5.45 3.30
CA ILE A 40 -6.75 -5.05 4.35
C ILE A 40 -7.34 -5.23 5.76
N ASP A 41 -8.12 -6.31 5.94
CA ASP A 41 -8.70 -6.76 7.22
C ASP A 41 -9.84 -5.86 7.76
N GLY A 42 -10.45 -5.04 6.90
CA GLY A 42 -11.67 -4.28 7.19
C GLY A 42 -11.48 -2.96 7.94
N GLU A 43 -10.27 -2.71 8.46
CA GLU A 43 -9.97 -1.56 9.30
C GLU A 43 -9.23 -0.46 8.52
N PRO A 44 -9.66 0.81 8.61
CA PRO A 44 -8.94 1.92 7.99
C PRO A 44 -7.54 2.12 8.59
N VAL A 45 -6.56 2.44 7.75
CA VAL A 45 -5.18 2.69 8.18
C VAL A 45 -4.96 4.16 8.54
N GLY A 46 -4.17 4.41 9.58
CA GLY A 46 -3.74 5.77 9.97
C GLY A 46 -2.51 6.29 9.24
N LEU A 47 -1.79 5.44 8.49
CA LEU A 47 -0.59 5.81 7.75
C LEU A 47 -0.49 4.97 6.48
N VAL A 48 -0.22 5.62 5.35
CA VAL A 48 0.17 5.00 4.09
C VAL A 48 1.54 5.50 3.67
N VAL A 49 2.44 4.57 3.36
CA VAL A 49 3.73 4.86 2.72
C VAL A 49 3.73 4.19 1.36
N GLY A 50 3.97 4.97 0.29
CA GLY A 50 3.91 4.47 -1.08
C GLY A 50 5.18 4.77 -1.86
N ASP A 51 5.85 3.72 -2.33
CA ASP A 51 6.94 3.78 -3.30
C ASP A 51 6.59 2.93 -4.53
N LEU A 52 5.84 3.52 -5.46
CA LEU A 52 5.28 2.81 -6.62
C LEU A 52 6.06 3.15 -7.89
N SER A 53 6.15 2.21 -8.82
CA SER A 53 6.81 2.41 -10.11
C SER A 53 5.88 2.06 -11.26
N PHE A 54 6.07 2.71 -12.41
CA PHE A 54 5.30 2.46 -13.65
C PHE A 54 3.80 2.76 -13.56
N ILE A 55 3.39 3.56 -12.57
CA ILE A 55 2.00 3.98 -12.38
C ILE A 55 1.97 5.41 -11.84
N PRO A 56 1.17 6.33 -12.41
CA PRO A 56 0.98 7.67 -11.85
C PRO A 56 0.20 7.60 -10.54
N LEU A 57 0.57 8.44 -9.57
CA LEU A 57 -0.09 8.48 -8.25
C LEU A 57 -1.59 8.80 -8.37
N GLY A 58 -1.98 9.60 -9.37
CA GLY A 58 -3.39 9.92 -9.61
C GLY A 58 -4.30 8.71 -9.82
N LEU A 59 -3.78 7.59 -10.34
CA LEU A 59 -4.57 6.37 -10.57
C LEU A 59 -4.71 5.48 -9.33
N VAL A 60 -3.87 5.67 -8.32
CA VAL A 60 -3.85 4.84 -7.10
C VAL A 60 -4.42 5.57 -5.89
N LEU A 61 -4.31 6.90 -5.85
CA LEU A 61 -4.79 7.74 -4.76
C LEU A 61 -6.24 7.42 -4.34
N PRO A 62 -7.21 7.24 -5.26
CA PRO A 62 -8.58 6.90 -4.86
C PRO A 62 -8.67 5.59 -4.07
N ALA A 63 -7.84 4.60 -4.39
CA ALA A 63 -7.81 3.32 -3.67
C ALA A 63 -7.15 3.46 -2.30
N LEU A 64 -6.04 4.17 -2.23
CA LEU A 64 -5.36 4.45 -0.96
C LEU A 64 -6.26 5.23 0.00
N VAL A 65 -6.91 6.30 -0.46
CA VAL A 65 -7.80 7.13 0.36
C VAL A 65 -9.01 6.34 0.87
N ARG A 66 -9.59 5.43 0.08
CA ARG A 66 -10.70 4.56 0.55
C ARG A 66 -10.31 3.66 1.72
N CYS A 67 -9.02 3.33 1.84
CA CYS A 67 -8.48 2.49 2.90
C CYS A 67 -7.98 3.30 4.10
N CYS A 68 -8.00 4.63 4.05
CA CYS A 68 -7.45 5.49 5.09
C CYS A 68 -8.51 5.94 6.09
N ALA A 69 -8.09 6.10 7.35
CA ALA A 69 -8.84 6.90 8.32
C ALA A 69 -8.94 8.36 7.85
N PRO A 70 -9.96 9.13 8.28
CA PRO A 70 -10.15 10.52 7.84
C PRO A 70 -8.95 11.44 8.13
N ASP A 71 -8.16 11.14 9.16
CA ASP A 71 -6.99 11.88 9.63
C ASP A 71 -5.65 11.16 9.33
N ALA A 72 -5.66 10.18 8.42
CA ALA A 72 -4.48 9.42 8.08
C ALA A 72 -3.43 10.25 7.35
N ASP A 73 -2.15 9.94 7.63
CA ASP A 73 -1.02 10.49 6.90
C ASP A 73 -0.73 9.68 5.63
N LEU A 74 -0.48 10.36 4.52
CA LEU A 74 -0.06 9.75 3.26
C LEU A 74 1.33 10.27 2.87
N VAL A 75 2.33 9.41 2.95
CA VAL A 75 3.72 9.69 2.56
C VAL A 75 4.02 8.97 1.26
N LEU A 76 3.80 9.67 0.14
CA LEU A 76 3.88 9.11 -1.20
C LEU A 76 5.10 9.63 -1.95
N MET A 77 5.88 8.74 -2.54
CA MET A 77 7.01 9.11 -3.39
C MET A 77 6.53 9.50 -4.78
N VAL A 78 6.62 10.79 -5.10
CA VAL A 78 6.40 11.29 -6.46
C VAL A 78 7.63 10.93 -7.31
N LYS A 79 7.41 10.19 -8.41
CA LYS A 79 8.45 9.85 -9.38
C LYS A 79 8.11 10.51 -10.72
N PRO A 80 8.69 11.68 -11.04
CA PRO A 80 8.27 12.50 -12.19
C PRO A 80 8.15 11.70 -13.50
N GLN A 81 9.06 10.77 -13.77
CA GLN A 81 9.06 9.93 -14.96
C GLN A 81 7.80 9.04 -15.14
N PHE A 82 6.99 8.84 -14.10
CA PHE A 82 5.73 8.08 -14.15
C PHE A 82 4.49 8.96 -14.05
N GLU A 83 4.64 10.27 -13.81
CA GLU A 83 3.51 11.20 -13.65
C GLU A 83 3.21 12.01 -14.92
N VAL A 84 4.21 12.21 -15.78
CA VAL A 84 4.05 12.92 -17.05
C VAL A 84 3.84 11.92 -18.19
N GLY A 85 2.60 11.86 -18.68
CA GLY A 85 2.15 11.02 -19.79
C GLY A 85 0.66 11.20 -20.06
#